data_AF-A0A2U1QGP0-F1
#
_entry.id   AF-A0A2U1QGP0-F1
#
_cell.length_a   1.000
_cell.length_b   1.000
_cell.length_c   1.000
_cell.angle_alpha   90.00
_cell.angle_beta   90.00
_cell.angle_gamma   90.00
#
_symmetry.space_group_name_H-M   'P 1'
#
loop_
_entity.id
_entity.type
_entity.pdbx_description
1 polymer ?
#
loop_
_entity_poly.entity_id
_entity_poly.type
_entity_poly.pdbx_seq_one_letter_code
_entity_poly.pdbx_strand_id
1 'polypeptide(L)'
;MPPTRGEVLFLHIAVSSDEIGAMLFADRRGIQIPIYFISKALPDVEQSYAASKKLILAMVHATRRLRRYFKDHPIRVLTDKPVERAFLNPDRTRRVIKWAKELEEYDIEYGENNLFEGQNDAPTETCESSMPSNKRTFQAKHHIGDSKIHSVPHNQKQDECLKSREEQQASTK
;
A
#
# COMPACT_ATOMS: atom_id res chain seq x y z
N MET A 1 12.60 -12.74 22.33
CA MET A 1 12.51 -14.21 22.18
C MET A 1 12.19 -14.53 20.73
N PRO A 2 12.99 -15.38 20.06
CA PRO A 2 12.72 -15.78 18.67
C PRO A 2 11.39 -16.53 18.54
N PRO A 3 10.79 -16.59 17.33
CA PRO A 3 9.59 -17.38 17.09
C PRO A 3 9.86 -18.87 17.25
N THR A 4 8.86 -19.62 17.70
CA THR A 4 8.93 -21.07 17.85
C THR A 4 8.63 -21.73 16.51
N ARG A 5 9.38 -22.75 16.10
CA ARG A 5 9.15 -23.42 14.81
C ARG A 5 7.68 -23.86 14.67
N GLY A 6 7.06 -23.54 13.53
CA GLY A 6 5.64 -23.80 13.28
C GLY A 6 4.65 -22.79 13.89
N GLU A 7 5.11 -21.81 14.68
CA GLU A 7 4.28 -20.66 15.11
C GLU A 7 3.83 -19.87 13.88
N VAL A 8 2.54 -19.51 13.80
CA VAL A 8 2.00 -18.67 12.74
C VAL A 8 2.57 -17.26 12.87
N LEU A 9 3.21 -16.78 11.81
CA LEU A 9 3.72 -15.42 11.74
C LEU A 9 2.84 -14.58 10.84
N PHE A 10 2.87 -13.27 11.06
CA PHE A 10 2.10 -12.31 10.29
C PHE A 10 3.04 -11.41 9.52
N LEU A 11 2.68 -11.13 8.28
CA LEU A 11 3.43 -10.25 7.40
C LEU A 11 2.54 -9.09 6.96
N HIS A 12 2.85 -7.89 7.44
CA HIS A 12 2.25 -6.67 6.92
C HIS A 12 3.03 -6.17 5.71
N ILE A 13 2.34 -5.86 4.60
CA ILE A 13 2.98 -5.36 3.38
C ILE A 13 2.66 -3.88 3.17
N ALA A 14 3.68 -3.10 2.86
CA ALA A 14 3.57 -1.69 2.52
C ALA A 14 4.03 -1.45 1.08
N VAL A 15 3.27 -0.65 0.33
CA VAL A 15 3.57 -0.30 -1.06
C VAL A 15 3.36 1.18 -1.27
N SER A 16 4.38 1.86 -1.78
CA SER A 16 4.35 3.27 -2.18
C SER A 16 4.70 3.44 -3.67
N SER A 17 4.84 4.68 -4.13
CA SER A 17 5.27 5.00 -5.50
C SER A 17 6.66 4.47 -5.81
N ASP A 18 7.57 4.63 -4.86
CA ASP A 18 9.03 4.55 -5.01
C ASP A 18 9.67 3.49 -4.11
N GLU A 19 8.90 2.89 -3.20
CA GLU A 19 9.39 1.88 -2.26
C GLU A 19 8.36 0.78 -2.00
N ILE A 20 8.86 -0.43 -1.76
CA ILE A 20 8.10 -1.54 -1.19
C ILE A 20 8.70 -1.95 0.15
N GLY A 21 7.87 -2.38 1.08
CA GLY A 21 8.31 -2.84 2.38
C GLY A 21 7.44 -3.96 2.93
N ALA A 22 7.99 -4.69 3.90
CA ALA A 22 7.24 -5.67 4.65
C ALA A 22 7.75 -5.78 6.10
N MET A 23 6.84 -6.07 7.02
CA MET A 23 7.10 -6.22 8.44
C MET A 23 6.59 -7.57 8.91
N LEU A 24 7.50 -8.42 9.36
CA LEU A 24 7.21 -9.72 9.94
C LEU A 24 7.05 -9.57 11.45
N PHE A 25 5.97 -10.08 12.00
CA PHE A 25 5.68 -10.03 13.43
C PHE A 25 4.98 -11.30 13.90
N ALA A 26 5.07 -11.60 15.20
CA ALA A 26 4.27 -12.62 15.85
C ALA A 26 3.13 -11.96 16.63
N ASP A 27 1.98 -12.61 16.71
CA ASP A 27 0.95 -12.23 17.67
C ASP A 27 1.10 -13.09 18.93
N ARG A 28 1.31 -12.45 20.06
CA ARG A 28 1.37 -13.13 21.37
C ARG A 28 0.36 -12.49 22.31
N ARG A 29 -0.75 -13.19 22.52
CA ARG A 29 -1.84 -12.76 23.43
C ARG A 29 -2.43 -11.39 23.02
N GLY A 30 -2.60 -11.16 21.71
CA GLY A 30 -3.11 -9.90 21.17
C GLY A 30 -2.06 -8.78 21.07
N ILE A 31 -0.80 -9.07 21.43
CA ILE A 31 0.30 -8.13 21.31
C ILE A 31 1.12 -8.50 20.08
N GLN A 32 1.16 -7.58 19.11
CA GLN A 32 2.01 -7.72 17.95
C GLN A 32 3.47 -7.44 18.31
N ILE A 33 4.31 -8.46 18.18
CA ILE A 33 5.73 -8.37 18.47
C ILE A 33 6.50 -8.37 17.14
N PRO A 34 7.10 -7.23 16.75
CA PRO A 34 7.91 -7.17 15.53
C PRO A 34 9.12 -8.10 15.62
N ILE A 35 9.37 -8.83 14.54
CA ILE A 35 10.51 -9.75 14.38
C ILE A 35 11.51 -9.16 13.40
N TYR A 36 11.03 -8.73 12.23
CA TYR A 36 11.90 -8.25 11.17
C TYR A 36 11.21 -7.20 10.29
N PHE A 37 11.96 -6.22 9.82
CA PHE A 37 11.51 -5.25 8.82
C PHE A 37 12.42 -5.29 7.60
N ILE A 38 11.82 -5.26 6.42
CA ILE A 38 12.53 -5.13 5.14
C ILE A 38 11.90 -4.02 4.33
N SER A 39 12.75 -3.29 3.60
CA SER A 39 12.28 -2.43 2.53
C SER A 39 13.26 -2.37 1.37
N LYS A 40 12.75 -1.92 0.23
CA LYS A 40 13.49 -1.81 -1.03
C LYS A 40 12.93 -0.66 -1.84
N ALA A 41 13.81 0.32 -2.12
CA ALA A 41 13.55 1.34 -3.12
C ALA A 41 13.40 0.69 -4.51
N LEU A 42 12.38 1.13 -5.24
CA LEU A 42 12.07 0.67 -6.59
C LEU A 42 12.87 1.49 -7.60
N PRO A 43 13.57 0.85 -8.56
CA PRO A 43 14.11 1.55 -9.72
C PRO A 43 12.97 2.07 -10.60
N ASP A 44 13.23 3.09 -11.42
CA ASP A 44 12.23 3.79 -12.24
C ASP A 44 11.28 2.86 -12.99
N VAL A 45 11.81 1.76 -13.55
CA VAL A 45 11.02 0.75 -14.27
C VAL A 45 9.99 0.09 -13.35
N GLU A 46 10.33 -0.21 -12.09
CA GLU A 46 9.41 -0.82 -11.11
C GLU A 46 8.48 0.22 -10.46
N GLN A 47 8.87 1.50 -10.42
CA GLN A 47 8.00 2.59 -9.96
C GLN A 47 6.78 2.78 -10.87
N SER A 48 6.94 2.52 -12.17
CA SER A 48 5.85 2.59 -13.16
C SER A 48 4.83 1.45 -13.05
N TYR A 49 5.05 0.45 -12.20
CA TYR A 49 4.14 -0.68 -12.06
C TYR A 49 2.81 -0.28 -11.41
N ALA A 50 1.74 -0.92 -11.87
CA ALA A 50 0.44 -0.86 -11.20
C ALA A 50 0.54 -1.35 -9.74
N ALA A 51 -0.33 -0.83 -8.87
CA ALA A 51 -0.33 -1.15 -7.44
C ALA A 51 -0.39 -2.67 -7.16
N SER A 52 -1.21 -3.41 -7.90
CA SER A 52 -1.32 -4.87 -7.79
C SER A 52 0.01 -5.57 -8.06
N LYS A 53 0.73 -5.14 -9.10
CA LYS A 53 2.03 -5.71 -9.46
C LYS A 53 3.12 -5.35 -8.45
N LYS A 54 3.07 -4.14 -7.88
CA LYS A 54 3.95 -3.75 -6.78
C LYS A 54 3.68 -4.56 -5.51
N LEU A 55 2.42 -4.90 -5.23
CA LEU A 55 2.06 -5.77 -4.11
C LEU A 55 2.68 -7.17 -4.26
N ILE A 56 2.54 -7.79 -5.43
CA ILE A 56 3.18 -9.09 -5.73
C ILE A 56 4.70 -8.97 -5.62
N LEU A 57 5.28 -7.89 -6.14
CA LEU A 57 6.72 -7.65 -6.04
C LEU A 57 7.19 -7.52 -4.59
N ALA A 58 6.41 -6.86 -3.73
CA ALA A 58 6.69 -6.74 -2.30
C ALA A 58 6.68 -8.11 -1.60
N MET A 59 5.69 -8.95 -1.92
CA MET A 59 5.63 -10.32 -1.43
C MET A 59 6.85 -11.15 -1.85
N VAL A 60 7.17 -11.14 -3.15
CA VAL A 60 8.34 -11.87 -3.69
C VAL A 60 9.64 -11.34 -3.07
N HIS A 61 9.73 -10.04 -2.82
CA HIS A 61 10.88 -9.49 -2.11
C HIS A 61 10.95 -10.03 -0.67
N ALA A 62 9.81 -10.12 0.02
CA ALA A 62 9.72 -10.65 1.35
C ALA A 62 10.07 -12.14 1.44
N THR A 63 9.53 -12.99 0.56
CA THR A 63 9.83 -14.43 0.56
C THR A 63 11.31 -14.69 0.32
N ARG A 64 11.95 -13.92 -0.57
CA ARG A 64 13.39 -14.05 -0.85
C ARG A 64 14.26 -13.60 0.31
N ARG A 65 13.92 -12.49 0.96
CA ARG A 65 14.69 -11.93 2.09
C ARG A 65 14.49 -12.73 3.37
N LEU A 66 13.26 -13.17 3.62
CA LEU A 66 12.84 -13.85 4.85
C LEU A 66 12.70 -15.36 4.64
N ARG A 67 13.41 -15.93 3.66
CA ARG A 67 13.25 -17.31 3.20
C ARG A 67 13.27 -18.35 4.31
N ARG A 68 14.09 -18.15 5.35
CA ARG A 68 14.12 -19.05 6.50
C ARG A 68 12.79 -19.08 7.25
N TYR A 69 12.19 -17.92 7.50
CA TYR A 69 10.90 -17.82 8.18
C TYR A 69 9.78 -18.47 7.35
N PHE A 70 9.73 -18.20 6.05
CA PHE A 70 8.74 -18.78 5.14
C PHE A 70 8.83 -20.31 5.00
N LYS A 71 9.98 -20.92 5.32
CA LYS A 71 10.16 -22.38 5.30
C LYS A 71 9.81 -23.05 6.61
N ASP A 72 10.07 -22.37 7.73
CA ASP A 72 9.92 -22.93 9.08
C ASP A 72 8.56 -22.59 9.71
N HIS A 73 7.80 -21.69 9.11
CA HIS A 73 6.55 -21.15 9.67
C HIS A 73 5.48 -20.92 8.59
N PRO A 74 4.20 -21.20 8.89
CA PRO A 74 3.09 -20.66 8.12
C PRO A 74 3.02 -19.13 8.29
N ILE A 75 2.75 -18.41 7.20
CA ILE A 75 2.72 -16.94 7.20
C ILE A 75 1.37 -16.43 6.73
N ARG A 76 0.74 -15.61 7.58
CA ARG A 76 -0.48 -14.85 7.27
C ARG A 76 -0.14 -13.47 6.75
N VAL A 77 -0.50 -13.20 5.52
CA VAL A 77 -0.27 -11.89 4.89
C VAL A 77 -1.45 -10.98 5.21
N LEU A 78 -1.13 -9.82 5.77
CA LEU A 78 -2.07 -8.75 6.10
C LEU A 78 -1.85 -7.60 5.12
N THR A 79 -2.93 -7.17 4.47
CA THR A 79 -2.91 -6.07 3.51
C THR A 79 -4.30 -5.48 3.37
N ASP A 80 -4.35 -4.15 3.24
CA ASP A 80 -5.60 -3.41 3.01
C ASP A 80 -6.12 -3.61 1.57
N LYS A 81 -5.30 -4.17 0.69
CA LYS A 81 -5.64 -4.43 -0.71
C LYS A 81 -5.84 -5.94 -0.93
N PRO A 82 -6.89 -6.35 -1.66
CA PRO A 82 -7.16 -7.75 -1.90
C PRO A 82 -6.03 -8.40 -2.71
N VAL A 83 -5.23 -9.27 -2.06
CA VAL A 83 -4.10 -9.96 -2.69
C VAL A 83 -4.56 -10.85 -3.82
N GLU A 84 -5.69 -11.52 -3.63
CA GLU A 84 -6.28 -12.43 -4.62
C GLU A 84 -6.50 -11.71 -5.95
N ARG A 85 -6.96 -10.46 -5.92
CA ARG A 85 -7.15 -9.66 -7.15
C ARG A 85 -5.83 -9.36 -7.87
N ALA A 86 -4.73 -9.26 -7.14
CA ALA A 86 -3.42 -9.07 -7.75
C ALA A 86 -3.00 -10.31 -8.55
N PHE A 87 -3.35 -11.51 -8.08
CA PHE A 87 -3.06 -12.77 -8.77
C PHE A 87 -4.13 -13.24 -9.76
N LEU A 88 -5.37 -12.76 -9.66
CA LEU A 88 -6.48 -13.10 -10.57
C LEU A 88 -6.31 -12.53 -11.98
N ASN A 89 -5.75 -11.32 -12.07
CA ASN A 89 -5.39 -10.69 -13.33
C ASN A 89 -3.89 -10.42 -13.36
N PRO A 90 -3.05 -11.47 -13.37
CA PRO A 90 -1.64 -11.26 -13.58
C PRO A 90 -1.54 -10.80 -15.03
N ASP A 91 -1.33 -9.50 -15.28
CA ASP A 91 -0.99 -8.96 -16.60
C ASP A 91 -0.11 -10.00 -17.26
N ARG A 92 -0.59 -10.75 -18.28
CA ARG A 92 -0.18 -12.12 -18.69
C ARG A 92 1.30 -12.24 -19.09
N THR A 93 2.16 -11.84 -18.18
CA THR A 93 3.56 -11.56 -18.33
C THR A 93 4.23 -12.73 -17.66
N ARG A 94 5.18 -13.34 -18.36
CA ARG A 94 6.00 -14.44 -17.83
C ARG A 94 6.55 -14.16 -16.42
N ARG A 95 6.78 -12.90 -16.07
CA ARG A 95 7.25 -12.46 -14.76
C ARG A 95 6.25 -12.75 -13.64
N VAL A 96 4.99 -12.39 -13.80
CA VAL A 96 3.99 -12.56 -12.73
C VAL A 96 3.64 -14.03 -12.54
N ILE A 97 3.58 -14.81 -13.63
CA ILE A 97 3.42 -16.27 -13.57
C ILE A 97 4.56 -16.92 -12.79
N LYS A 98 5.81 -16.51 -13.06
CA LYS A 98 6.98 -16.99 -12.32
C LYS A 98 6.89 -16.64 -10.84
N TRP A 99 6.46 -15.43 -10.51
CA TRP A 99 6.27 -14.99 -9.14
C TRP A 99 5.18 -15.76 -8.41
N ALA A 100 4.03 -15.99 -9.04
CA ALA A 100 2.95 -16.79 -8.47
C ALA A 100 3.44 -18.20 -8.10
N LYS A 101 4.15 -18.87 -9.02
CA LYS A 101 4.74 -20.19 -8.77
C LYS A 101 5.78 -20.18 -7.63
N GLU A 102 6.56 -19.11 -7.51
CA GLU A 102 7.53 -18.97 -6.41
C GLU A 102 6.85 -18.80 -5.05
N LEU A 103 5.70 -18.14 -5.01
CA LEU A 103 4.93 -17.95 -3.77
C LEU A 103 4.19 -19.22 -3.35
N GLU A 104 3.75 -20.03 -4.32
CA GLU A 104 3.11 -21.34 -4.09
C GLU A 104 4.05 -22.36 -3.43
N GLU A 105 5.38 -22.14 -3.44
CA GLU A 105 6.34 -23.00 -2.70
C GLU A 105 6.20 -22.89 -1.18
N TYR A 106 5.54 -21.84 -0.69
CA TYR A 106 5.47 -21.52 0.74
C TYR A 106 4.04 -21.62 1.27
N ASP A 107 3.92 -21.89 2.57
CA ASP A 107 2.65 -21.92 3.29
C ASP A 107 2.19 -20.50 3.62
N ILE A 108 1.50 -19.88 2.66
CA ILE A 108 1.03 -18.49 2.73
C ILE A 108 -0.50 -18.46 2.78
N GLU A 109 -1.03 -17.91 3.85
CA GLU A 109 -2.45 -17.64 4.03
C GLU A 109 -2.73 -16.14 3.81
N TYR A 110 -3.77 -15.81 3.06
CA TYR A 110 -4.22 -14.43 2.87
C TYR A 110 -5.34 -14.13 3.86
N GLY A 111 -5.05 -13.31 4.87
CA GLY A 111 -6.05 -12.86 5.83
C GLY A 111 -6.65 -11.53 5.39
N GLU A 112 -7.97 -11.39 5.49
CA GLU A 112 -8.57 -10.07 5.61
C GLU A 112 -8.10 -9.47 6.95
N ASN A 113 -7.83 -8.17 6.96
CA ASN A 113 -7.35 -7.44 8.12
C ASN A 113 -8.46 -7.34 9.20
N ASN A 114 -8.88 -8.46 9.78
CA ASN A 114 -9.67 -8.50 11.03
C ASN A 114 -8.71 -8.29 12.21
N LEU A 115 -7.87 -7.26 12.08
CA LEU A 115 -7.05 -6.77 13.17
C LEU A 115 -8.02 -6.13 14.17
N PHE A 116 -8.30 -6.86 15.25
CA PHE A 116 -9.29 -6.59 16.31
C PHE A 116 -10.73 -7.00 16.01
N GLU A 117 -11.01 -8.30 16.01
CA GLU A 117 -12.17 -8.76 16.77
C GLU A 117 -11.68 -9.47 18.01
N GLY A 118 -11.80 -8.78 19.15
CA GLY A 118 -11.67 -9.40 20.45
C GLY A 118 -12.65 -10.57 20.51
N GLN A 119 -12.12 -11.73 20.89
CA GLN A 119 -12.89 -12.92 21.18
C GLN A 119 -13.86 -12.61 22.33
N ASN A 120 -15.09 -12.23 21.99
CA ASN A 120 -16.17 -12.02 22.95
C ASN A 120 -16.82 -13.36 23.27
N ASP A 121 -16.13 -14.17 24.05
CA ASP A 121 -16.73 -15.26 24.81
C ASP A 121 -16.84 -14.81 26.28
N ALA A 122 -17.99 -14.23 26.67
CA ALA A 122 -18.64 -14.32 28.01
C ALA A 122 -19.57 -13.12 28.31
N PRO A 123 -20.65 -13.33 29.10
CA PRO A 123 -21.82 -12.47 29.13
C PRO A 123 -21.66 -11.22 29.99
N THR A 124 -22.37 -10.18 29.55
CA THR A 124 -22.79 -8.94 30.22
C THR A 124 -22.48 -8.84 31.70
N GLU A 125 -21.54 -7.97 32.09
CA GLU A 125 -21.72 -7.05 33.23
C GLU A 125 -20.93 -5.75 32.98
N THR A 126 -21.68 -4.64 33.01
CA THR A 126 -21.23 -3.25 32.92
C THR A 126 -20.23 -2.89 34.02
N CYS A 127 -19.16 -2.18 33.69
CA CYS A 127 -18.56 -1.15 34.55
C CYS A 127 -17.72 -0.17 33.71
N GLU A 128 -18.12 1.10 33.75
CA GLU A 128 -17.42 2.24 33.16
C GLU A 128 -16.05 2.47 33.85
N SER A 129 -14.98 2.67 33.09
CA SER A 129 -14.00 3.72 33.41
C SER A 129 -13.00 3.97 32.27
N SER A 130 -13.13 5.14 31.65
CA SER A 130 -12.06 6.07 31.24
C SER A 130 -10.81 5.53 30.51
N MET A 131 -10.80 5.62 29.18
CA MET A 131 -9.60 5.56 28.34
C MET A 131 -9.05 6.97 28.06
N PRO A 132 -7.76 7.28 28.29
CA PRO A 132 -7.16 8.46 27.70
C PRO A 132 -6.78 8.20 26.23
N SER A 133 -7.52 8.87 25.36
CA SER A 133 -7.29 9.04 23.92
C SER A 133 -5.85 9.46 23.59
N ASN A 134 -5.12 8.67 22.81
CA ASN A 134 -3.99 9.16 22.02
C ASN A 134 -4.16 8.83 20.52
N LYS A 135 -4.92 9.69 19.83
CA LYS A 135 -4.93 9.76 18.37
C LYS A 135 -3.55 10.17 17.87
N ARG A 136 -2.81 9.29 17.18
CA ARG A 136 -1.71 9.71 16.31
C ARG A 136 -2.11 9.62 14.85
N THR A 137 -2.51 10.79 14.37
CA THR A 137 -2.82 11.14 13.00
C THR A 137 -1.53 11.19 12.17
N PHE A 138 -1.43 10.38 11.12
CA PHE A 138 -0.51 10.66 10.01
C PHE A 138 -1.21 11.69 9.10
N GLN A 139 -1.07 12.98 9.42
CA GLN A 139 -1.52 14.04 8.52
C GLN A 139 -0.51 14.22 7.39
N ALA A 140 -1.01 13.98 6.18
CA ALA A 140 -0.46 14.51 4.94
C ALA A 140 -0.45 16.05 5.03
N LYS A 141 0.68 16.67 4.68
CA LYS A 141 0.74 18.11 4.41
C LYS A 141 0.69 18.33 2.91
N HIS A 142 -0.49 18.68 2.40
CA HIS A 142 -0.64 19.66 1.32
C HIS A 142 -1.11 20.96 1.99
N HIS A 143 -0.34 22.03 1.85
CA HIS A 143 -0.82 23.38 2.15
C HIS A 143 -0.78 24.19 0.87
N ILE A 144 -1.96 24.32 0.29
CA ILE A 144 -2.40 25.50 -0.45
C ILE A 144 -2.96 26.47 0.58
N GLY A 145 -2.60 27.73 0.46
CA GLY A 145 -3.18 28.87 1.16
C GLY A 145 -2.43 30.12 0.70
N ASP A 146 -3.03 31.28 0.48
CA ASP A 146 -4.44 31.66 0.43
C ASP A 146 -4.49 33.03 -0.27
N SER A 147 -5.68 33.37 -0.76
CA SER A 147 -5.97 34.60 -1.50
C SER A 147 -5.87 35.88 -0.65
N LYS A 148 -5.49 37.01 -1.26
CA LYS A 148 -6.05 38.32 -0.90
C LYS A 148 -6.16 39.26 -2.11
N ILE A 149 -7.35 39.85 -2.25
CA ILE A 149 -7.84 40.65 -3.40
C ILE A 149 -7.72 42.16 -3.10
N HIS A 150 -7.60 42.93 -4.20
CA HIS A 150 -7.80 44.39 -4.42
C HIS A 150 -6.64 45.32 -4.00
N SER A 151 -6.11 46.26 -4.80
CA SER A 151 -6.67 47.11 -5.89
C SER A 151 -5.57 47.68 -6.79
N VAL A 152 -5.86 47.94 -8.07
CA VAL A 152 -5.00 48.64 -9.07
C VAL A 152 -5.05 50.18 -8.86
N PRO A 153 -4.10 50.99 -9.38
CA PRO A 153 -4.23 51.49 -10.76
C PRO A 153 -2.91 51.64 -11.57
N HIS A 154 -3.02 51.41 -12.89
CA HIS A 154 -2.41 52.15 -14.03
C HIS A 154 -0.84 52.17 -14.14
N ASN A 155 -0.15 51.81 -15.24
CA ASN A 155 -0.29 52.35 -16.60
C ASN A 155 0.47 51.53 -17.69
N GLN A 156 0.03 51.78 -18.94
CA GLN A 156 0.29 51.30 -20.32
C GLN A 156 1.61 50.60 -20.75
N LYS A 157 1.43 49.54 -21.56
CA LYS A 157 1.73 49.42 -23.03
C LYS A 157 1.32 47.99 -23.48
N GLN A 158 0.26 47.77 -24.28
CA GLN A 158 0.20 47.77 -25.77
C GLN A 158 1.35 46.92 -26.37
N ASP A 159 1.13 45.80 -27.08
CA ASP A 159 0.17 45.58 -28.17
C ASP A 159 -0.24 44.12 -28.43
N GLU A 160 -1.49 44.02 -28.89
CA GLU A 160 -2.16 43.09 -29.83
C GLU A 160 -1.97 41.56 -29.78
N CYS A 161 -3.07 40.88 -29.43
CA CYS A 161 -3.51 39.64 -30.07
C CYS A 161 -4.92 39.89 -30.67
N LEU A 162 -5.04 39.89 -32.00
CA LEU A 162 -6.30 39.81 -32.74
C LEU A 162 -6.43 38.38 -33.26
N LYS A 163 -7.28 37.56 -32.63
CA LYS A 163 -8.72 37.34 -32.90
C LYS A 163 -9.01 36.38 -34.07
N SER A 164 -9.72 35.34 -33.68
CA SER A 164 -10.89 34.75 -34.36
C SER A 164 -10.68 33.72 -35.47
N ARG A 165 -11.02 32.50 -35.06
CA ARG A 165 -11.83 31.47 -35.72
C ARG A 165 -12.94 32.01 -36.65
N GLU A 166 -13.31 31.13 -37.60
CA GLU A 166 -14.36 31.17 -38.65
C GLU A 166 -13.76 31.48 -40.04
N GLU A 167 -14.07 30.80 -41.14
CA GLU A 167 -14.96 29.69 -41.48
C GLU A 167 -14.55 29.16 -42.86
N GLN A 168 -15.22 28.10 -43.29
CA GLN A 168 -14.98 27.24 -44.45
C GLN A 168 -15.17 27.89 -45.84
N GLN A 169 -14.66 27.16 -46.87
CA GLN A 169 -15.05 27.05 -48.30
C GLN A 169 -13.83 27.24 -49.23
N ALA A 170 -13.60 26.53 -50.33
CA ALA A 170 -14.27 25.50 -51.10
C ALA A 170 -13.21 24.84 -52.03
N SER A 171 -13.26 23.52 -52.28
CA SER A 171 -13.69 22.88 -53.54
C SER A 171 -12.81 23.07 -54.79
N THR A 172 -12.60 21.95 -55.48
CA THR A 172 -12.20 21.72 -56.89
C THR A 172 -10.77 22.00 -57.34
N LYS A 173 -10.03 20.93 -57.61
CA LYS A 173 -9.89 20.42 -58.99
C LYS A 173 -9.68 18.92 -59.01
#